data_AF-A0A6P3S0M4-F1
#
_entry.id   AF-A0A6P3S0M4-F1
#
_cell.length_a   1.000
_cell.length_b   1.000
_cell.length_c   1.000
_cell.angle_alpha   90.00
_cell.angle_beta   90.00
_cell.angle_gamma   90.00
#
_symmetry.space_group_name_H-M   'P 1'
#
loop_
_entity.id
_entity.type
_entity.pdbx_description
1 polymer ?
#
loop_
_entity_poly.entity_id
_entity_poly.type
_entity_poly.pdbx_seq_one_letter_code
_entity_poly.pdbx_strand_id
1 'polypeptide(L)'
;RGGPPRALVLTSPRVSPQTLLWEAHEVELQRQKEAEKLERQLALPTAEQAATQESTFKEMCQGLLEESDEEDKDGEPGRAQDRGPEAGGDQNGGAEAPATPARLAAVDKKTEQQRRREKAARMLRVEQAVVRAARLRRQELFRLRGIKAQVAQRLAELARRRERRRARRLVEADKPRRLGRLKYQAPDIDVQLSSELPDSLRTLKPEGNILRDRFKSFQRRNMIEPRERARFKRKYKVKLVEKRAFREIQ
;
A
#
# COMPACT_ATOMS: atom_id res chain seq x y z
N ARG A 1 59.33 27.06 14.12
CA ARG A 1 58.82 25.74 14.56
C ARG A 1 57.33 25.91 14.87
N GLY A 2 56.44 25.47 13.98
CA GLY A 2 54.99 25.49 14.23
C GLY A 2 54.49 24.09 14.54
N GLY A 3 53.85 23.89 15.70
CA GLY A 3 53.11 22.66 15.99
C GLY A 3 51.70 22.72 15.38
N PRO A 4 51.08 21.59 15.03
CA PRO A 4 49.69 21.59 14.58
C PRO A 4 48.76 22.09 15.72
N PRO A 5 47.68 22.82 15.40
CA PRO A 5 46.72 23.24 16.42
C PRO A 5 46.12 22.00 17.09
N ARG A 6 46.03 22.02 18.43
CA ARG A 6 45.33 20.96 19.19
C ARG A 6 43.88 20.90 18.70
N ALA A 7 43.52 19.80 18.05
CA ALA A 7 42.15 19.57 17.63
C ALA A 7 41.24 19.66 18.86
N LEU A 8 40.18 20.47 18.76
CA LEU A 8 39.11 20.50 19.75
C LEU A 8 38.46 19.11 19.75
N VAL A 9 38.77 18.32 20.78
CA VAL A 9 38.15 17.01 20.97
C VAL A 9 36.64 17.26 21.09
N LEU A 10 35.88 16.72 20.14
CA LEU A 10 34.43 16.82 20.14
C LEU A 10 33.89 16.06 21.36
N THR A 11 33.71 16.76 22.47
CA THR A 11 33.04 16.23 23.65
C THR A 11 31.57 16.07 23.29
N SER A 12 31.21 14.86 22.87
CA SER A 12 29.82 14.40 22.79
C SER A 12 29.08 14.83 24.06
N PRO A 13 27.80 15.22 23.97
CA PRO A 13 27.01 15.54 25.14
C PRO A 13 27.10 14.38 26.14
N ARG A 14 27.38 14.69 27.41
CA ARG A 14 27.47 13.68 28.47
C ARG A 14 26.06 13.12 28.73
N VAL A 15 25.70 12.08 27.99
CA VAL A 15 24.48 11.31 28.24
C VAL A 15 24.52 10.81 29.69
N SER A 16 23.44 11.01 30.44
CA SER A 16 23.44 10.60 31.85
C SER A 16 23.21 9.08 31.96
N PRO A 17 23.74 8.43 33.01
CA PRO A 17 23.45 7.01 33.25
C PRO A 17 21.94 6.74 33.36
N GLN A 18 21.20 7.68 33.96
CA GLN A 18 19.75 7.62 34.08
C GLN A 18 19.05 7.63 32.71
N THR A 19 19.48 8.49 31.75
CA THR A 19 18.87 8.49 30.40
C THR A 19 19.10 7.18 29.65
N LEU A 20 20.28 6.55 29.79
CA LEU A 20 20.54 5.24 29.17
C LEU A 20 19.72 4.11 29.82
N LEU A 21 19.53 4.15 31.14
CA LEU A 21 18.65 3.21 31.85
C LEU A 21 17.18 3.38 31.45
N TRP A 22 16.70 4.62 31.27
CA TRP A 22 15.35 4.88 30.74
C TRP A 22 15.18 4.38 29.29
N GLU A 23 16.13 4.67 28.39
CA GLU A 23 16.10 4.17 27.01
C GLU A 23 16.10 2.62 26.95
N ALA A 24 16.91 1.96 27.78
CA ALA A 24 16.94 0.50 27.86
C ALA A 24 15.61 -0.06 28.42
N HIS A 25 15.07 0.55 29.47
CA HIS A 25 13.79 0.18 30.08
C HIS A 25 12.61 0.35 29.11
N GLU A 26 12.59 1.41 28.29
CA GLU A 26 11.56 1.59 27.25
C GLU A 26 11.60 0.48 26.18
N VAL A 27 12.79 -0.02 25.83
CA VAL A 27 12.97 -1.15 24.90
C VAL A 27 12.49 -2.47 25.51
N GLU A 28 12.79 -2.73 26.79
CA GLU A 28 12.30 -3.93 27.47
C GLU A 28 10.79 -3.90 27.74
N LEU A 29 10.21 -2.74 28.07
CA LEU A 29 8.75 -2.58 28.14
C LEU A 29 8.06 -2.85 26.79
N GLN A 30 8.70 -2.54 25.67
CA GLN A 30 8.18 -2.89 24.34
C GLN A 30 8.25 -4.40 24.11
N ARG A 31 9.37 -5.05 24.47
CA ARG A 31 9.55 -6.52 24.38
C ARG A 31 8.53 -7.27 25.24
N GLN A 32 8.30 -6.82 26.48
CA GLN A 32 7.29 -7.40 27.38
C GLN A 32 5.89 -7.28 26.80
N LYS A 33 5.50 -6.11 26.28
CA LYS A 33 4.19 -5.91 25.63
C LYS A 33 4.02 -6.73 24.36
N GLU A 34 5.09 -6.95 23.58
CA GLU A 34 5.06 -7.87 22.43
C GLU A 34 4.94 -9.33 22.88
N ALA A 35 5.64 -9.74 23.94
CA ALA A 35 5.56 -11.08 24.52
C ALA A 35 4.16 -11.37 25.10
N GLU A 36 3.65 -10.52 25.99
CA GLU A 36 2.29 -10.63 26.54
C GLU A 36 1.24 -10.67 25.43
N LYS A 37 1.41 -9.89 24.35
CA LYS A 37 0.47 -9.90 23.23
C LYS A 37 0.50 -11.23 22.49
N LEU A 38 1.67 -11.83 22.31
CA LEU A 38 1.80 -13.16 21.71
C LEU A 38 1.24 -14.24 22.65
N GLU A 39 1.49 -14.15 23.96
CA GLU A 39 0.91 -15.05 24.96
C GLU A 39 -0.62 -14.98 24.96
N ARG A 40 -1.21 -13.78 24.98
CA ARG A 40 -2.67 -13.58 24.86
C ARG A 40 -3.25 -14.06 23.52
N GLN A 41 -2.43 -14.16 22.46
CA GLN A 41 -2.83 -14.70 21.15
C GLN A 41 -2.63 -16.22 21.02
N LEU A 42 -1.76 -16.80 21.85
CA LEU A 42 -1.47 -18.24 21.91
C LEU A 42 -2.21 -18.95 23.06
N ALA A 43 -2.74 -18.19 24.01
CA ALA A 43 -3.62 -18.66 25.08
C ALA A 43 -4.92 -19.19 24.47
N LEU A 44 -4.98 -20.52 24.35
CA LEU A 44 -6.22 -21.22 24.05
C LEU A 44 -7.20 -20.97 25.21
N PRO A 45 -8.50 -20.73 24.93
CA PRO A 45 -9.50 -20.65 26.00
C PRO A 45 -9.54 -21.96 26.78
N THR A 46 -9.81 -21.86 28.09
CA THR A 46 -10.05 -23.02 28.96
C THR A 46 -11.18 -23.89 28.37
N ALA A 47 -11.21 -25.20 28.63
CA ALA A 47 -12.17 -26.12 28.03
C ALA A 47 -13.66 -25.71 28.21
N GLU A 48 -13.98 -24.99 29.28
CA GLU A 48 -15.31 -24.41 29.57
C GLU A 48 -15.66 -23.16 28.75
N GLN A 49 -14.64 -22.49 28.20
CA GLN A 49 -14.73 -21.28 27.37
C GLN A 49 -14.41 -21.57 25.88
N ALA A 50 -13.97 -22.79 25.55
CA ALA A 50 -13.74 -23.21 24.19
C ALA A 50 -15.09 -23.40 23.48
N ALA A 51 -15.30 -22.69 22.37
CA ALA A 51 -16.58 -22.68 21.67
C ALA A 51 -16.97 -24.08 21.18
N THR A 52 -17.98 -24.67 21.81
CA THR A 52 -18.60 -25.95 21.43
C THR A 52 -19.13 -25.87 20.00
N GLN A 53 -19.20 -26.99 19.29
CA GLN A 53 -19.73 -27.04 17.92
C GLN A 53 -21.14 -26.43 17.81
N GLU A 54 -21.96 -26.54 18.86
CA GLU A 54 -23.26 -25.87 18.92
C GLU A 54 -23.19 -24.35 19.04
N SER A 55 -22.22 -23.79 19.76
CA SER A 55 -22.13 -22.33 19.92
C SER A 55 -21.58 -21.69 18.64
N THR A 56 -20.58 -22.30 18.00
CA THR A 56 -20.10 -21.84 16.69
C THR A 56 -21.17 -22.00 15.60
N PHE A 57 -22.01 -23.05 15.66
CA PHE A 57 -23.16 -23.18 14.77
C PHE A 57 -24.20 -22.07 15.02
N LYS A 58 -24.55 -21.78 16.28
CA LYS A 58 -25.46 -20.69 16.65
C LYS A 58 -24.93 -19.32 16.18
N GLU A 59 -23.64 -19.04 16.37
CA GLU A 59 -22.97 -17.83 15.86
C GLU A 59 -23.01 -17.73 14.31
N MET A 60 -22.85 -18.85 13.59
CA MET A 60 -22.96 -18.87 12.12
C MET A 60 -24.39 -18.75 11.58
N CYS A 61 -25.40 -19.11 12.38
CA CYS A 61 -26.82 -18.95 12.02
C CYS A 61 -27.40 -17.59 12.44
N GLN A 62 -26.77 -16.88 13.39
CA GLN A 62 -27.20 -15.55 13.81
C GLN A 62 -26.94 -14.54 12.68
N GLY A 63 -27.99 -13.80 12.28
CA GLY A 63 -27.99 -12.98 11.07
C GLY A 63 -28.38 -13.70 9.76
N LEU A 64 -28.73 -14.99 9.79
CA LEU A 64 -29.35 -15.70 8.66
C LEU A 64 -30.89 -15.78 8.78
N LEU A 65 -31.45 -15.47 9.96
CA LEU A 65 -32.87 -15.62 10.29
C LEU A 65 -33.60 -14.29 10.64
N GLU A 66 -32.91 -13.15 10.57
CA GLU A 66 -33.44 -11.85 11.05
C GLU A 66 -34.28 -11.08 9.98
N GLU A 67 -34.65 -11.71 8.86
CA GLU A 67 -35.45 -11.12 7.77
C GLU A 67 -36.80 -11.84 7.55
N SER A 68 -37.47 -12.37 8.58
CA SER A 68 -38.73 -13.15 8.38
C SER A 68 -39.86 -12.99 9.41
N ASP A 69 -39.64 -12.31 10.54
CA ASP A 69 -40.64 -12.23 11.65
C ASP A 69 -41.20 -10.82 11.93
N GLU A 70 -40.97 -9.82 11.06
CA GLU A 70 -41.60 -8.49 11.16
C GLU A 70 -42.33 -8.04 9.87
N GLU A 71 -43.58 -7.60 10.05
CA GLU A 71 -44.46 -6.86 9.11
C GLU A 71 -45.14 -7.59 7.92
N ASP A 72 -45.68 -8.79 8.17
CA ASP A 72 -46.81 -9.31 7.36
C ASP A 72 -48.13 -8.59 7.75
N LYS A 73 -48.45 -7.46 7.09
CA LYS A 73 -49.74 -6.74 7.22
C LYS A 73 -50.25 -6.09 5.91
N ASP A 74 -51.23 -6.76 5.31
CA ASP A 74 -52.41 -6.18 4.65
C ASP A 74 -52.24 -5.04 3.61
N GLY A 75 -51.84 -5.46 2.41
CA GLY A 75 -52.49 -5.17 1.11
C GLY A 75 -53.13 -3.81 0.75
N GLU A 76 -52.69 -3.24 -0.38
CA GLU A 76 -53.53 -3.06 -1.60
C GLU A 76 -52.67 -2.56 -2.80
N PRO A 77 -52.66 -3.26 -3.97
CA PRO A 77 -51.86 -2.85 -5.12
C PRO A 77 -52.69 -2.13 -6.22
N GLY A 78 -52.48 -0.83 -6.45
CA GLY A 78 -53.20 -0.18 -7.55
C GLY A 78 -52.90 1.28 -7.93
N ARG A 79 -51.89 1.52 -8.77
CA ARG A 79 -52.06 2.47 -9.91
C ARG A 79 -51.04 2.33 -11.06
N ALA A 80 -51.57 2.21 -12.27
CA ALA A 80 -50.88 2.53 -13.54
C ALA A 80 -50.69 4.08 -13.65
N GLN A 81 -49.95 4.67 -14.60
CA GLN A 81 -49.23 4.26 -15.83
C GLN A 81 -48.10 5.32 -16.03
N ASP A 82 -47.09 5.30 -16.91
CA ASP A 82 -46.69 4.58 -18.15
C ASP A 82 -45.14 4.81 -18.27
N ARG A 83 -44.28 4.27 -19.15
CA ARG A 83 -44.36 3.47 -20.39
C ARG A 83 -43.01 2.74 -20.62
N GLY A 84 -43.00 1.66 -21.41
CA GLY A 84 -41.77 1.04 -21.99
C GLY A 84 -41.25 1.77 -23.25
N PRO A 85 -40.36 1.18 -24.08
CA PRO A 85 -40.55 -0.20 -24.58
C PRO A 85 -39.30 -1.09 -24.76
N GLU A 86 -39.51 -2.39 -24.65
CA GLU A 86 -38.82 -3.43 -25.45
C GLU A 86 -39.88 -4.42 -25.98
N ALA A 87 -39.70 -4.95 -27.19
CA ALA A 87 -40.14 -6.29 -27.67
C ALA A 87 -40.07 -6.38 -29.21
N GLY A 88 -39.73 -7.58 -29.72
CA GLY A 88 -39.81 -7.96 -31.15
C GLY A 88 -38.66 -7.43 -32.04
N GLY A 89 -37.87 -8.25 -32.72
CA GLY A 89 -37.85 -9.72 -32.75
C GLY A 89 -38.90 -10.36 -33.66
N ASP A 90 -38.51 -10.75 -34.87
CA ASP A 90 -38.38 -12.18 -35.20
C ASP A 90 -37.42 -12.40 -36.38
N GLN A 91 -37.12 -13.66 -36.70
CA GLN A 91 -36.29 -14.10 -37.82
C GLN A 91 -37.15 -14.72 -38.92
N ASN A 92 -36.89 -14.41 -40.20
CA ASN A 92 -37.02 -15.42 -41.25
C ASN A 92 -36.10 -15.13 -42.44
N GLY A 93 -35.71 -16.18 -43.15
CA GLY A 93 -34.89 -16.11 -44.35
C GLY A 93 -35.71 -16.07 -45.65
N GLY A 94 -35.08 -15.56 -46.70
CA GLY A 94 -35.58 -15.62 -48.08
C GLY A 94 -34.42 -15.28 -49.02
N ALA A 95 -33.94 -16.26 -49.77
CA ALA A 95 -32.81 -16.10 -50.68
C ALA A 95 -33.32 -15.92 -52.11
N GLU A 96 -32.94 -14.82 -52.78
CA GLU A 96 -33.14 -14.69 -54.22
C GLU A 96 -32.09 -13.79 -54.90
N ALA A 97 -32.10 -13.79 -56.23
CA ALA A 97 -31.02 -13.43 -57.15
C ALA A 97 -30.55 -11.94 -57.10
N PRO A 98 -29.33 -11.63 -57.62
CA PRO A 98 -28.75 -10.29 -57.54
C PRO A 98 -29.47 -9.26 -58.44
N ALA A 99 -29.92 -8.16 -57.84
CA ALA A 99 -30.44 -7.00 -58.55
C ALA A 99 -29.31 -6.04 -59.00
N THR A 100 -29.53 -5.38 -60.15
CA THR A 100 -28.56 -4.48 -60.79
C THR A 100 -28.40 -3.14 -60.05
N PRO A 101 -27.30 -2.38 -60.27
CA PRO A 101 -27.10 -1.09 -59.63
C PRO A 101 -28.22 -0.11 -60.01
N ALA A 102 -29.03 0.27 -59.02
CA ALA A 102 -30.10 1.25 -59.19
C ALA A 102 -29.54 2.55 -59.76
N ARG A 103 -30.10 3.00 -60.90
CA ARG A 103 -29.66 4.22 -61.59
C ARG A 103 -29.74 5.41 -60.64
N LEU A 104 -28.69 6.23 -60.61
CA LEU A 104 -28.69 7.50 -59.88
C LEU A 104 -29.95 8.30 -60.25
N ALA A 105 -30.83 8.53 -59.27
CA ALA A 105 -32.01 9.34 -59.48
C ALA A 105 -31.60 10.72 -60.02
N ALA A 106 -32.21 11.14 -61.12
CA ALA A 106 -31.85 12.40 -61.77
C ALA A 106 -32.13 13.56 -60.81
N VAL A 107 -31.07 14.19 -60.30
CA VAL A 107 -31.21 15.29 -59.35
C VAL A 107 -31.84 16.48 -60.07
N ASP A 108 -33.08 16.79 -59.72
CA ASP A 108 -33.82 17.92 -60.28
C ASP A 108 -32.99 19.20 -60.21
N LYS A 109 -32.89 19.87 -61.36
CA LYS A 109 -32.02 21.03 -61.55
C LYS A 109 -32.58 22.22 -60.77
N LYS A 110 -32.20 22.34 -59.49
CA LYS A 110 -32.57 23.43 -58.57
C LYS A 110 -32.70 24.77 -59.30
N THR A 111 -33.89 25.37 -59.23
CA THR A 111 -34.22 26.62 -59.94
C THR A 111 -33.35 27.78 -59.46
N GLU A 112 -33.21 28.84 -60.25
CA GLU A 112 -32.39 29.99 -59.85
C GLU A 112 -32.83 30.59 -58.51
N GLN A 113 -34.13 30.67 -58.26
CA GLN A 113 -34.66 31.18 -56.99
C GLN A 113 -34.25 30.28 -55.81
N GLN A 114 -34.29 28.96 -55.97
CA GLN A 114 -33.78 28.01 -54.97
C GLN A 114 -32.27 28.18 -54.76
N ARG A 115 -31.48 28.34 -55.82
CA ARG A 115 -30.02 28.60 -55.72
C ARG A 115 -29.70 29.91 -55.02
N ARG A 116 -30.43 30.99 -55.32
CA ARG A 116 -30.27 32.31 -54.67
C ARG A 116 -30.65 32.24 -53.18
N ARG A 117 -31.77 31.58 -52.84
CA ARG A 117 -32.19 31.33 -51.45
C ARG A 117 -31.18 30.46 -50.69
N GLU A 118 -30.65 29.41 -51.31
CA GLU A 118 -29.62 28.56 -50.71
C GLU A 118 -28.31 29.32 -50.48
N LYS A 119 -27.87 30.17 -51.42
CA LYS A 119 -26.68 31.03 -51.24
C LYS A 119 -26.86 31.98 -50.06
N ALA A 120 -28.01 32.65 -49.95
CA ALA A 120 -28.32 33.53 -48.82
C ALA A 120 -28.33 32.75 -47.49
N ALA A 121 -28.98 31.58 -47.44
CA ALA A 121 -29.00 30.73 -46.25
C ALA A 121 -27.59 30.22 -45.85
N ARG A 122 -26.70 29.97 -46.83
CA ARG A 122 -25.28 29.64 -46.56
C ARG A 122 -24.53 30.82 -45.95
N MET A 123 -24.69 32.04 -46.46
CA MET A 123 -24.05 33.25 -45.91
C MET A 123 -24.50 33.49 -44.45
N LEU A 124 -25.81 33.50 -44.19
CA LEU A 124 -26.38 33.66 -42.85
C LEU A 124 -25.88 32.59 -41.86
N ARG A 125 -25.68 31.34 -42.32
CA ARG A 125 -25.08 30.27 -41.49
C ARG A 125 -23.62 30.53 -41.15
N VAL A 126 -22.83 31.09 -42.08
CA VAL A 126 -21.42 31.47 -41.84
C VAL A 126 -21.34 32.63 -40.86
N GLU A 127 -22.15 33.67 -41.03
CA GLU A 127 -22.23 34.82 -40.11
C GLU A 127 -22.63 34.36 -38.69
N GLN A 128 -23.67 33.52 -38.57
CA GLN A 128 -24.06 32.92 -37.30
C GLN A 128 -22.94 32.05 -36.69
N ALA A 129 -22.18 31.31 -37.50
CA ALA A 129 -21.05 30.51 -37.02
C ALA A 129 -19.91 31.41 -36.48
N VAL A 130 -19.60 32.52 -37.14
CA VAL A 130 -18.61 33.51 -36.67
C VAL A 130 -19.05 34.14 -35.34
N VAL A 131 -20.31 34.57 -35.22
CA VAL A 131 -20.86 35.12 -33.96
C VAL A 131 -20.85 34.07 -32.83
N ARG A 132 -21.21 32.82 -33.13
CA ARG A 132 -21.13 31.70 -32.17
C ARG A 132 -19.68 31.44 -31.73
N ALA A 133 -18.72 31.44 -32.66
CA ALA A 133 -17.29 31.26 -32.35
C ALA A 133 -16.75 32.42 -31.49
N ALA A 134 -17.13 33.67 -31.76
CA ALA A 134 -16.79 34.81 -30.93
C ALA A 134 -17.38 34.70 -29.50
N ARG A 135 -18.62 34.22 -29.37
CA ARG A 135 -19.26 33.94 -28.08
C ARG A 135 -18.54 32.83 -27.31
N LEU A 136 -18.13 31.75 -27.98
CA LEU A 136 -17.36 30.66 -27.37
C LEU A 136 -15.99 31.12 -26.88
N ARG A 137 -15.24 31.88 -27.71
CA ARG A 137 -13.96 32.51 -27.29
C ARG A 137 -14.13 33.39 -26.05
N ARG A 138 -15.22 34.18 -25.97
CA ARG A 138 -15.53 34.97 -24.77
C ARG A 138 -15.86 34.10 -23.55
N GLN A 139 -16.48 32.93 -23.73
CA GLN A 139 -16.72 31.96 -22.66
C GLN A 139 -15.44 31.24 -22.20
N GLU A 140 -14.51 30.96 -23.11
CA GLU A 140 -13.19 30.38 -22.80
C GLU A 140 -12.37 31.27 -21.86
N LEU A 141 -12.43 32.60 -22.02
CA LEU A 141 -11.79 33.54 -21.09
C LEU A 141 -12.27 33.38 -19.64
N PHE A 142 -13.54 33.04 -19.41
CA PHE A 142 -14.05 32.73 -18.07
C PHE A 142 -13.57 31.34 -17.60
N ARG A 143 -13.52 30.34 -18.49
CA ARG A 143 -12.96 29.00 -18.18
C ARG A 143 -11.49 29.08 -17.76
N LEU A 144 -10.69 30.01 -18.32
CA LEU A 144 -9.29 30.22 -17.92
C LEU A 144 -9.14 30.51 -16.42
N ARG A 145 -10.11 31.15 -15.77
CA ARG A 145 -10.06 31.42 -14.31
C ARG A 145 -10.18 30.13 -13.49
N GLY A 146 -11.06 29.22 -13.91
CA GLY A 146 -11.18 27.87 -13.33
C GLY A 146 -9.94 27.00 -13.59
N ILE A 147 -9.43 27.00 -14.82
CA ILE A 147 -8.20 26.27 -15.19
C ILE A 147 -7.00 26.76 -14.36
N LYS A 148 -6.84 28.08 -14.17
CA LYS A 148 -5.78 28.65 -13.30
C LYS A 148 -5.90 28.16 -11.86
N ALA A 149 -7.12 28.08 -11.29
CA ALA A 149 -7.34 27.56 -9.94
C ALA A 149 -7.00 26.06 -9.84
N GLN A 150 -7.42 25.25 -10.80
CA GLN A 150 -7.11 23.81 -10.87
C GLN A 150 -5.60 23.56 -10.99
N VAL A 151 -4.90 24.34 -11.82
CA VAL A 151 -3.44 24.29 -11.94
C VAL A 151 -2.76 24.67 -10.63
N ALA A 152 -3.20 25.73 -9.96
CA ALA A 152 -2.65 26.16 -8.66
C ALA A 152 -2.84 25.09 -7.57
N GLN A 153 -4.04 24.49 -7.48
CA GLN A 153 -4.33 23.37 -6.57
C GLN A 153 -3.41 22.18 -6.84
N ARG A 154 -3.32 21.74 -8.11
CA ARG A 154 -2.49 20.59 -8.51
C ARG A 154 -0.99 20.85 -8.29
N LEU A 155 -0.51 22.08 -8.46
CA LEU A 155 0.86 22.46 -8.12
C LEU A 155 1.12 22.42 -6.61
N ALA A 156 0.18 22.87 -5.78
CA ALA A 156 0.28 22.79 -4.32
C ALA A 156 0.27 21.33 -3.81
N GLU A 157 -0.55 20.46 -4.40
CA GLU A 157 -0.54 19.02 -4.13
C GLU A 157 0.80 18.36 -4.51
N LEU A 158 1.33 18.70 -5.70
CA LEU A 158 2.63 18.20 -6.15
C LEU A 158 3.78 18.70 -5.28
N ALA A 159 3.73 19.94 -4.78
CA ALA A 159 4.69 20.48 -3.80
C ALA A 159 4.62 19.68 -2.48
N ARG A 160 3.44 19.54 -1.88
CA ARG A 160 3.21 18.72 -0.67
C ARG A 160 3.67 17.27 -0.86
N ARG A 161 3.45 16.67 -2.04
CA ARG A 161 3.91 15.30 -2.36
C ARG A 161 5.44 15.24 -2.54
N ARG A 162 6.08 16.29 -3.07
CA ARG A 162 7.54 16.42 -3.20
C ARG A 162 8.21 16.58 -1.83
N GLU A 163 7.63 17.38 -0.93
CA GLU A 163 8.06 17.55 0.45
C GLU A 163 7.94 16.26 1.25
N ARG A 164 6.76 15.60 1.23
CA ARG A 164 6.57 14.28 1.85
C ARG A 164 7.57 13.24 1.33
N ARG A 165 7.93 13.28 0.03
CA ARG A 165 8.97 12.41 -0.55
C ARG A 165 10.39 12.78 -0.11
N ARG A 166 10.69 14.08 0.04
CA ARG A 166 11.98 14.57 0.58
C ARG A 166 12.16 14.15 2.05
N ALA A 167 11.16 14.39 2.90
CA ALA A 167 11.18 14.02 4.31
C ALA A 167 11.35 12.50 4.49
N ARG A 168 10.59 11.69 3.74
CA ARG A 168 10.78 10.22 3.73
C ARG A 168 12.19 9.82 3.31
N ARG A 169 12.75 10.42 2.23
CA ARG A 169 14.11 10.13 1.77
C ARG A 169 15.19 10.45 2.81
N LEU A 170 15.04 11.51 3.60
CA LEU A 170 15.95 11.83 4.70
C LEU A 170 15.86 10.74 5.78
N VAL A 171 14.65 10.48 6.28
CA VAL A 171 14.38 9.43 7.30
C VAL A 171 14.75 8.02 6.82
N GLU A 172 14.78 7.75 5.52
CA GLU A 172 15.24 6.49 4.90
C GLU A 172 16.76 6.46 4.67
N ALA A 173 17.46 7.60 4.63
CA ALA A 173 18.91 7.67 4.50
C ALA A 173 19.62 7.39 5.82
N ASP A 174 19.06 7.85 6.94
CA ASP A 174 19.57 7.59 8.29
C ASP A 174 19.36 6.13 8.76
N LYS A 175 18.44 5.42 8.11
CA LYS A 175 18.07 4.04 8.46
C LYS A 175 18.92 3.00 7.73
N PRO A 176 19.30 1.89 8.40
CA PRO A 176 20.00 0.79 7.74
C PRO A 176 19.11 0.17 6.66
N ARG A 177 19.71 -0.14 5.51
CA ARG A 177 19.01 -0.69 4.35
C ARG A 177 18.86 -2.20 4.49
N ARG A 178 17.81 -2.75 3.88
CA ARG A 178 17.61 -4.20 3.78
C ARG A 178 18.38 -4.73 2.58
N LEU A 179 19.52 -5.38 2.83
CA LEU A 179 20.31 -6.06 1.80
C LEU A 179 19.74 -7.43 1.41
N GLY A 180 19.16 -8.18 2.37
CA GLY A 180 18.73 -9.57 2.16
C GLY A 180 17.40 -9.91 2.83
N ARG A 181 17.15 -11.22 3.02
CA ARG A 181 15.88 -11.73 3.60
C ARG A 181 15.62 -11.16 4.99
N LEU A 182 16.63 -11.11 5.86
CA LEU A 182 16.49 -10.61 7.23
C LEU A 182 16.60 -9.08 7.27
N LYS A 183 15.88 -8.46 8.20
CA LYS A 183 16.02 -7.03 8.53
C LYS A 183 17.22 -6.84 9.46
N TYR A 184 17.81 -5.65 9.47
CA TYR A 184 18.73 -5.29 10.56
C TYR A 184 17.96 -5.20 11.87
N GLN A 185 18.48 -5.87 12.90
CA GLN A 185 18.10 -5.69 14.29
C GLN A 185 19.24 -4.93 14.97
N ALA A 186 18.92 -3.93 15.80
CA ALA A 186 19.92 -3.29 16.66
C ALA A 186 20.57 -4.34 17.60
N PRO A 187 21.78 -4.09 18.13
CA PRO A 187 22.15 -4.66 19.42
C PRO A 187 21.30 -4.03 20.54
N ASP A 188 21.35 -4.65 21.70
CA ASP A 188 20.72 -4.14 22.91
C ASP A 188 21.66 -3.09 23.54
N ILE A 189 21.18 -2.29 24.50
CA ILE A 189 22.02 -1.27 25.15
C ILE A 189 22.71 -1.92 26.35
N ASP A 190 24.02 -2.14 26.27
CA ASP A 190 24.82 -2.64 27.39
C ASP A 190 24.87 -1.57 28.51
N VAL A 191 24.13 -1.80 29.60
CA VAL A 191 24.03 -0.91 30.78
C VAL A 191 24.25 -1.70 32.08
N GLN A 192 24.84 -1.06 33.09
CA GLN A 192 24.96 -1.61 34.45
C GLN A 192 23.91 -0.97 35.37
N LEU A 193 23.35 -1.76 36.29
CA LEU A 193 22.42 -1.24 37.30
C LEU A 193 23.17 -0.47 38.40
N SER A 194 22.46 0.38 39.13
CA SER A 194 23.05 1.17 40.24
C SER A 194 23.59 0.31 41.40
N SER A 195 23.14 -0.94 41.51
CA SER A 195 23.66 -1.95 42.45
C SER A 195 24.88 -2.72 41.95
N GLU A 196 25.19 -2.61 40.66
CA GLU A 196 26.27 -3.34 39.97
C GLU A 196 27.45 -2.41 39.63
N LEU A 197 27.18 -1.11 39.50
CA LEU A 197 28.16 -0.07 39.22
C LEU A 197 29.16 0.07 40.39
N PRO A 198 30.46 -0.19 40.18
CA PRO A 198 31.45 -0.12 41.26
C PRO A 198 32.06 1.29 41.39
N ASP A 199 32.37 1.68 42.63
CA ASP A 199 33.00 2.97 42.98
C ASP A 199 34.38 3.21 42.34
N SER A 200 35.01 2.17 41.77
CA SER A 200 36.35 2.23 41.20
C SER A 200 36.47 1.57 39.84
N LEU A 201 37.12 2.27 38.90
CA LEU A 201 37.49 1.74 37.59
C LEU A 201 38.43 0.51 37.65
N ARG A 202 39.05 0.23 38.81
CA ARG A 202 39.87 -0.98 39.02
C ARG A 202 39.05 -2.24 39.32
N THR A 203 37.83 -2.08 39.84
CA THR A 203 36.89 -3.18 40.10
C THR A 203 35.79 -3.28 39.04
N LEU A 204 35.75 -2.34 38.09
CA LEU A 204 34.86 -2.36 36.94
C LEU A 204 35.13 -3.57 36.02
N LYS A 205 34.13 -4.43 35.89
CA LYS A 205 34.10 -5.48 34.87
C LYS A 205 33.85 -4.84 33.50
N PRO A 206 34.56 -5.24 32.43
CA PRO A 206 34.29 -4.76 31.08
C PRO A 206 33.06 -5.47 30.51
N GLU A 207 31.96 -4.72 30.35
CA GLU A 207 30.72 -5.23 29.76
C GLU A 207 30.74 -5.20 28.21
N GLY A 208 29.74 -5.87 27.62
CA GLY A 208 29.48 -5.88 26.19
C GLY A 208 30.42 -6.78 25.38
N ASN A 209 30.35 -6.69 24.05
CA ASN A 209 31.20 -7.49 23.17
C ASN A 209 31.60 -6.75 21.90
N ILE A 210 32.84 -6.24 21.89
CA ILE A 210 33.42 -5.45 20.81
C ILE A 210 33.27 -6.12 19.43
N LEU A 211 33.40 -7.45 19.33
CA LEU A 211 33.23 -8.17 18.06
C LEU A 211 31.78 -8.15 17.58
N ARG A 212 30.81 -8.31 18.50
CA ARG A 212 29.38 -8.18 18.23
C ARG A 212 29.04 -6.75 17.77
N ASP A 213 29.66 -5.73 18.38
CA ASP A 213 29.47 -4.31 17.99
C ASP A 213 30.06 -3.99 16.63
N ARG A 214 31.28 -4.45 16.35
CA ARG A 214 31.90 -4.25 15.03
C ARG A 214 31.05 -4.96 13.97
N PHE A 215 30.57 -6.17 14.23
CA PHE A 215 29.67 -6.91 13.32
C PHE A 215 28.33 -6.18 13.09
N LYS A 216 27.66 -5.74 14.16
CA LYS A 216 26.44 -4.92 14.07
C LYS A 216 26.68 -3.56 13.40
N SER A 217 27.86 -2.96 13.56
CA SER A 217 28.28 -1.75 12.86
C SER A 217 28.48 -1.97 11.36
N PHE A 218 29.07 -3.10 10.94
CA PHE A 218 29.16 -3.48 9.53
C PHE A 218 27.77 -3.74 8.93
N GLN A 219 26.84 -4.33 9.68
CA GLN A 219 25.45 -4.47 9.25
C GLN A 219 24.72 -3.12 9.14
N ARG A 220 24.83 -2.23 10.14
CA ARG A 220 24.21 -0.89 10.12
C ARG A 220 24.75 -0.02 8.97
N ARG A 221 26.02 -0.17 8.61
CA ARG A 221 26.66 0.48 7.45
C ARG A 221 26.38 -0.21 6.11
N ASN A 222 25.63 -1.31 6.08
CA ASN A 222 25.31 -2.08 4.88
C ASN A 222 26.55 -2.67 4.18
N MET A 223 27.61 -2.98 4.94
CA MET A 223 28.80 -3.68 4.44
C MET A 223 28.67 -5.20 4.51
N ILE A 224 27.87 -5.71 5.45
CA ILE A 224 27.56 -7.13 5.64
C ILE A 224 26.05 -7.24 5.81
N GLU A 225 25.39 -8.19 5.16
CA GLU A 225 23.95 -8.40 5.37
C GLU A 225 23.63 -9.16 6.67
N PRO A 226 22.50 -8.89 7.33
CA PRO A 226 22.02 -9.71 8.45
C PRO A 226 21.77 -11.16 8.02
N ARG A 227 22.48 -12.10 8.67
CA ARG A 227 22.37 -13.56 8.46
C ARG A 227 22.27 -14.29 9.79
N GLU A 228 21.48 -15.36 9.82
CA GLU A 228 21.49 -16.36 10.88
C GLU A 228 22.51 -17.46 10.57
N ARG A 229 23.04 -18.13 11.61
CA ARG A 229 23.95 -19.27 11.43
C ARG A 229 23.17 -20.47 10.90
N ALA A 230 23.46 -20.88 9.66
CA ALA A 230 22.87 -22.09 9.07
C ALA A 230 23.09 -23.32 9.97
N ARG A 231 21.99 -23.99 10.35
CA ARG A 231 22.03 -25.23 11.13
C ARG A 231 22.24 -26.41 10.19
N PHE A 232 23.33 -27.16 10.38
CA PHE A 232 23.66 -28.35 9.57
C PHE A 232 22.73 -29.52 9.86
N LYS A 233 21.48 -29.46 9.37
CA LYS A 233 20.52 -30.57 9.39
C LYS A 233 20.49 -31.26 8.02
N ARG A 234 20.72 -32.58 7.99
CA ARG A 234 20.59 -33.40 6.77
C ARG A 234 19.10 -33.65 6.49
N LYS A 235 18.68 -33.53 5.21
CA LYS A 235 17.29 -33.81 4.79
C LYS A 235 16.88 -35.27 5.01
N TYR A 236 17.84 -36.20 4.88
CA TYR A 236 17.63 -37.64 5.00
C TYR A 236 18.49 -38.21 6.13
N LYS A 237 17.97 -39.23 6.83
CA LYS A 237 18.74 -40.02 7.80
C LYS A 237 19.91 -40.69 7.08
N VAL A 238 21.08 -40.72 7.72
CA VAL A 238 22.23 -41.49 7.21
C VAL A 238 21.91 -42.97 7.41
N LYS A 239 21.95 -43.77 6.34
CA LYS A 239 21.94 -45.22 6.46
C LYS A 239 23.31 -45.65 6.98
N LEU A 240 23.38 -46.01 8.26
CA LEU A 240 24.52 -46.74 8.79
C LEU A 240 24.42 -48.18 8.27
N VAL A 241 25.51 -48.68 7.70
CA VAL A 241 25.62 -50.04 7.15
C VAL A 241 26.98 -50.58 7.58
N GLU A 242 26.99 -51.79 8.11
CA GLU A 242 28.21 -52.47 8.52
C GLU A 242 29.10 -52.76 7.30
N LYS A 243 30.42 -52.59 7.45
CA LYS A 243 31.36 -52.97 6.39
C LYS A 243 31.44 -54.49 6.35
N ARG A 244 31.42 -55.07 5.15
CA ARG A 244 31.41 -56.54 4.89
C ARG A 244 32.37 -57.32 5.80
N ALA A 245 33.62 -56.86 5.92
CA ALA A 245 34.66 -57.47 6.74
C ALA A 245 34.31 -57.65 8.24
N PHE A 246 33.33 -56.94 8.82
CA PHE A 246 32.87 -57.17 10.20
C PHE A 246 31.66 -58.12 10.28
N ARG A 247 30.96 -58.33 9.16
CA ARG A 247 29.82 -59.25 9.03
C ARG A 247 30.26 -60.69 8.74
N GLU A 248 31.51 -60.87 8.33
CA GLU A 248 32.14 -62.16 7.99
C GLU A 248 32.96 -62.75 9.16
N ILE A 249 32.86 -62.15 10.36
CA ILE A 249 33.63 -62.50 11.59
C ILE A 249 32.68 -62.88 12.75
N GLN A 250 31.40 -63.14 12.46
CA GLN A 250 30.40 -63.67 13.40
C GLN A 250 29.94 -65.07 12.98
#